data_AF-A0A2J6QB01-F1
#
_entry.id   AF-A0A2J6QB01-F1
#
_cell.length_a   1.000
_cell.length_b   1.000
_cell.length_c   1.000
_cell.angle_alpha   90.00
_cell.angle_beta   90.00
_cell.angle_gamma   90.00
#
_symmetry.space_group_name_H-M   'P 1'
#
loop_
_entity.id
_entity.type
_entity.pdbx_description
1 polymer ?
#
loop_
_entity_poly.entity_id
_entity_poly.type
_entity_poly.pdbx_seq_one_letter_code
_entity_poly.pdbx_strand_id
1 'polypeptide(L)'
;REAARLWRAWRTVHEMVQDRGYELSEEEVKISLEDFIEKFRDDGEGGIDRKRMKFSARPSDAMMLRYSNPPTAADPNPASPDIGTIWVEFLPDSSVGIKQMRAFAQFLSANNYHTGILITNVNITPAALKIIPAVASETRIECFVEQDLLVNITHHELVPTHVLLSKEERTALLQRYRLKDTQLPRIQLGDPVARYLGLRRGQVVKIIRKSETAGRYASYRLCV
;
A
#
# COMPACT_ATOMS: atom_id res chain seq x y z
N ARG A 1 26.15 0.26 7.42
CA ARG A 1 25.26 1.45 7.32
C ARG A 1 24.13 1.22 6.33
N GLU A 2 24.41 0.70 5.14
CA GLU A 2 23.38 0.35 4.14
C GLU A 2 22.41 -0.74 4.60
N ALA A 3 22.90 -1.86 5.16
CA ALA A 3 22.06 -2.94 5.68
C ALA A 3 21.00 -2.45 6.69
N ALA A 4 21.38 -1.54 7.60
CA ALA A 4 20.46 -0.95 8.57
C ALA A 4 19.40 -0.03 7.92
N ARG A 5 19.71 0.63 6.80
CA ARG A 5 18.73 1.44 6.04
C ARG A 5 17.73 0.54 5.34
N LEU A 6 18.22 -0.49 4.65
CA LEU A 6 17.38 -1.49 3.98
C LEU A 6 16.48 -2.22 4.98
N TRP A 7 17.01 -2.59 6.15
CA TRP A 7 16.22 -3.20 7.23
C TRP A 7 15.07 -2.30 7.68
N ARG A 8 15.29 -0.99 7.83
CA ARG A 8 14.21 -0.05 8.18
C ARG A 8 13.16 0.05 7.08
N ALA A 9 13.59 0.19 5.83
CA ALA A 9 12.68 0.20 4.68
C ALA A 9 11.87 -1.10 4.58
N TRP A 10 12.52 -2.25 4.78
CA TRP A 10 11.88 -3.56 4.83
C TRP A 10 10.78 -3.61 5.89
N ARG A 11 11.09 -3.19 7.13
CA ARG A 11 10.12 -3.13 8.23
C ARG A 11 8.94 -2.23 7.91
N THR A 12 9.18 -1.01 7.42
CA THR A 12 8.10 -0.09 7.05
C THR A 12 7.23 -0.64 5.92
N VAL A 13 7.80 -1.38 4.97
CA VAL A 13 7.01 -2.03 3.91
C VAL A 13 6.16 -3.18 4.46
N HIS A 14 6.67 -3.97 5.42
CA HIS A 14 5.90 -5.03 6.07
C HIS A 14 4.78 -4.46 6.93
N GLU A 15 5.07 -3.43 7.72
CA GLU A 15 4.06 -2.66 8.47
C GLU A 15 2.99 -2.08 7.53
N MET A 16 3.39 -1.50 6.39
CA MET A 16 2.46 -0.97 5.39
C MET A 16 1.55 -2.04 4.79
N VAL A 17 2.10 -3.20 4.43
CA VAL A 17 1.32 -4.31 3.87
C VAL A 17 0.35 -4.87 4.92
N GLN A 18 0.80 -5.00 6.17
CA GLN A 18 -0.07 -5.40 7.28
C GLN A 18 -1.19 -4.39 7.54
N ASP A 19 -0.90 -3.10 7.58
CA ASP A 19 -1.88 -2.01 7.80
C ASP A 19 -2.94 -1.94 6.69
N ARG A 20 -2.59 -2.35 5.47
CA ARG A 20 -3.55 -2.49 4.35
C ARG A 20 -4.51 -3.66 4.52
N GLY A 21 -4.27 -4.56 5.47
CA GLY A 21 -5.11 -5.72 5.79
C GLY A 21 -4.64 -7.04 5.17
N TYR A 22 -3.39 -7.11 4.68
CA TYR A 22 -2.80 -8.36 4.21
C TYR A 22 -2.25 -9.19 5.36
N GLU A 23 -2.23 -10.50 5.16
CA GLU A 23 -1.70 -11.45 6.14
C GLU A 23 -0.17 -11.52 6.05
N LEU A 24 0.48 -11.16 7.15
CA LEU A 24 1.92 -11.30 7.37
C LEU A 24 2.15 -11.84 8.78
N SER A 25 3.18 -12.66 8.94
CA SER A 25 3.58 -13.17 10.25
C SER A 25 4.22 -12.07 11.09
N GLU A 26 4.04 -12.11 12.42
CA GLU A 26 4.69 -11.14 13.30
C GLU A 26 6.22 -11.19 13.22
N GLU A 27 6.78 -12.38 12.99
CA GLU A 27 8.22 -12.62 12.84
C GLU A 27 8.79 -11.88 11.63
N GLU A 28 8.05 -11.82 10.52
CA GLU A 28 8.47 -11.09 9.31
C GLU A 28 8.41 -9.57 9.52
N VAL A 29 7.40 -9.08 10.25
CA VAL A 29 7.20 -7.65 10.51
C VAL A 29 8.22 -7.13 11.54
N LYS A 30 8.50 -7.90 12.59
CA LYS A 30 9.35 -7.53 13.72
C LYS A 30 10.76 -8.13 13.66
N ILE A 31 11.23 -8.51 12.47
CA ILE A 31 12.56 -9.09 12.26
C ILE A 31 13.67 -8.20 12.85
N SER A 32 14.60 -8.82 13.59
CA SER A 32 15.76 -8.11 14.14
C SER A 32 16.74 -7.72 13.03
N LEU A 33 17.64 -6.77 13.31
CA LEU A 33 18.67 -6.40 12.33
C LEU A 33 19.64 -7.56 12.07
N GLU A 34 19.93 -8.36 13.09
CA GLU A 34 20.84 -9.50 13.00
C GLU A 34 20.25 -10.60 12.11
N ASP A 35 19.00 -11.00 12.39
CA ASP A 35 18.28 -12.01 11.59
C ASP A 35 18.07 -11.54 10.15
N PHE A 36 17.81 -10.24 9.96
CA PHE A 36 17.68 -9.66 8.63
C PHE A 36 18.99 -9.78 7.84
N ILE A 37 20.12 -9.45 8.46
CA ILE A 37 21.42 -9.57 7.82
C ILE A 37 21.69 -11.04 7.50
N GLU A 38 21.49 -11.96 8.45
CA GLU A 38 21.72 -13.39 8.22
C GLU A 38 20.87 -13.94 7.06
N LYS A 39 19.59 -13.56 7.01
CA LYS A 39 18.64 -14.04 5.99
C LYS A 39 18.94 -13.54 4.58
N PHE A 40 19.43 -12.30 4.44
CA PHE A 40 19.59 -11.63 3.15
C PHE A 40 21.04 -11.29 2.79
N ARG A 41 22.01 -11.79 3.55
CA ARG A 41 23.43 -11.65 3.21
C ARG A 41 23.71 -12.30 1.85
N ASP A 42 24.46 -11.58 1.04
CA ASP A 42 25.03 -12.12 -0.20
C ASP A 42 26.26 -12.97 0.13
N ASP A 43 26.35 -14.14 -0.52
CA ASP A 43 27.44 -15.11 -0.33
C ASP A 43 28.77 -14.59 -0.92
N GLY A 44 28.72 -13.61 -1.82
CA GLY A 44 29.88 -13.03 -2.50
C GLY A 44 30.41 -11.73 -1.88
N GLU A 45 29.63 -10.64 -1.94
CA GLU A 45 30.15 -9.28 -1.70
C GLU A 45 29.97 -8.75 -0.27
N GLY A 46 29.44 -9.55 0.66
CA GLY A 46 29.18 -9.10 2.03
C GLY A 46 28.11 -8.00 2.15
N GLY A 47 27.36 -7.74 1.08
CA GLY A 47 26.21 -6.85 1.02
C GLY A 47 24.88 -7.57 1.30
N ILE A 48 23.78 -6.84 1.16
CA ILE A 48 22.42 -7.38 1.24
C ILE A 48 21.88 -7.59 -0.18
N ASP A 49 21.45 -8.82 -0.49
CA ASP A 49 20.85 -9.14 -1.78
C ASP A 49 19.38 -8.70 -1.85
N ARG A 50 19.16 -7.56 -2.51
CA ARG A 50 17.82 -7.00 -2.76
C ARG A 50 16.93 -7.92 -3.58
N LYS A 51 17.48 -8.79 -4.44
CA LYS A 51 16.68 -9.72 -5.27
C LYS A 51 16.00 -10.79 -4.43
N ARG A 52 16.56 -11.11 -3.27
CA ARG A 52 15.98 -12.03 -2.28
C ARG A 52 14.94 -11.35 -1.39
N MET A 53 14.93 -10.02 -1.32
CA MET A 53 13.95 -9.23 -0.56
C MET A 53 12.60 -9.10 -1.28
N LYS A 54 12.11 -10.17 -1.91
CA LYS A 54 10.80 -10.21 -2.57
C LYS A 54 9.85 -11.09 -1.78
N PHE A 55 8.60 -10.68 -1.68
CA PHE A 55 7.58 -11.45 -0.97
C PHE A 55 6.20 -11.17 -1.54
N SER A 56 5.26 -12.04 -1.20
CA SER A 56 3.85 -11.88 -1.55
C SER A 56 2.99 -12.05 -0.32
N ALA A 57 1.87 -11.32 -0.23
CA ALA A 57 0.92 -11.48 0.84
C ALA A 57 -0.50 -11.68 0.28
N ARG A 58 -1.30 -12.47 1.01
CA ARG A 58 -2.71 -12.71 0.69
C ARG A 58 -3.59 -11.75 1.50
N PRO A 59 -4.71 -11.28 0.94
CA PRO A 59 -5.65 -10.47 1.71
C PRO A 59 -6.24 -11.30 2.85
N SER A 60 -6.38 -10.72 4.03
CA SER A 60 -7.06 -11.38 5.15
C SER A 60 -8.55 -11.53 4.89
N ASP A 61 -9.20 -12.47 5.58
CA ASP A 61 -10.67 -12.62 5.53
C ASP A 61 -11.39 -11.32 5.91
N ALA A 62 -10.85 -10.58 6.88
CA ALA A 62 -11.39 -9.29 7.29
C ALA A 62 -11.27 -8.23 6.18
N MET A 63 -10.16 -8.21 5.44
CA MET A 63 -9.98 -7.35 4.27
C MET A 63 -10.94 -7.73 3.15
N MET A 64 -11.07 -9.03 2.85
CA MET A 64 -11.99 -9.53 1.83
C MET A 64 -13.44 -9.14 2.13
N LEU A 65 -13.86 -9.29 3.40
CA LEU A 65 -15.18 -8.87 3.84
C LEU A 65 -15.39 -7.35 3.69
N ARG A 66 -14.40 -6.54 4.11
CA ARG A 66 -14.50 -5.08 4.11
C ARG A 66 -14.59 -4.45 2.71
N TYR A 67 -13.99 -5.09 1.72
CA TYR A 67 -14.01 -4.62 0.33
C TYR A 67 -14.97 -5.40 -0.56
N SER A 68 -15.71 -6.35 0.00
CA SER A 68 -16.77 -7.06 -0.70
C SER A 68 -17.76 -6.05 -1.29
N ASN A 69 -18.27 -6.38 -2.47
CA ASN A 69 -19.34 -5.61 -3.08
C ASN A 69 -20.66 -6.12 -2.48
N PRO A 70 -21.49 -5.25 -1.89
CA PRO A 70 -22.76 -5.70 -1.36
C PRO A 70 -23.69 -6.09 -2.52
N PRO A 71 -24.41 -7.23 -2.43
CA PRO A 71 -25.42 -7.59 -3.42
C PRO A 71 -26.48 -6.50 -3.47
N THR A 72 -26.85 -6.07 -4.67
CA THR A 72 -27.96 -5.12 -4.87
C THR A 72 -29.07 -5.77 -5.67
N ALA A 73 -30.29 -5.25 -5.57
CA ALA A 73 -31.42 -5.78 -6.34
C ALA A 73 -31.18 -5.74 -7.87
N ALA A 74 -30.29 -4.86 -8.33
CA ALA A 74 -29.86 -4.75 -9.72
C ALA A 74 -28.67 -5.66 -10.07
N ASP A 75 -27.88 -6.10 -9.09
CA ASP A 75 -26.71 -6.98 -9.26
C ASP A 75 -26.66 -8.01 -8.12
N PRO A 76 -27.34 -9.16 -8.29
CA PRO A 76 -27.43 -10.19 -7.26
C PRO A 76 -26.11 -10.95 -7.00
N ASN A 77 -25.17 -10.91 -7.96
CA ASN A 77 -23.88 -11.59 -7.85
C ASN A 77 -22.77 -10.63 -8.29
N PRO A 78 -22.41 -9.66 -7.43
CA PRO A 78 -21.49 -8.63 -7.82
C PRO A 78 -20.10 -9.20 -8.10
N ALA A 79 -19.38 -8.56 -9.02
CA ALA A 79 -18.01 -8.93 -9.35
C ALA A 79 -17.14 -9.08 -8.08
N SER A 80 -16.13 -9.96 -8.15
CA SER A 80 -15.16 -10.14 -7.07
C SER A 80 -14.61 -8.80 -6.59
N PRO A 81 -14.34 -8.63 -5.27
CA PRO A 81 -13.79 -7.40 -4.74
C PRO A 81 -12.54 -6.98 -5.54
N ASP A 82 -12.32 -5.68 -5.71
CA ASP A 82 -11.16 -5.09 -6.40
C ASP A 82 -9.91 -5.20 -5.49
N ILE A 83 -9.63 -6.43 -5.06
CA ILE A 83 -8.59 -6.88 -4.14
C ILE A 83 -8.13 -8.27 -4.58
N GLY A 84 -6.84 -8.50 -4.47
CA GLY A 84 -6.25 -9.82 -4.56
C GLY A 84 -4.90 -9.83 -3.88
N THR A 85 -4.09 -10.83 -4.21
CA THR A 85 -2.74 -10.98 -3.70
C THR A 85 -1.86 -9.79 -4.08
N ILE A 86 -0.97 -9.42 -3.17
CA ILE A 86 0.03 -8.38 -3.38
C ILE A 86 1.41 -9.00 -3.57
N TRP A 87 2.18 -8.43 -4.49
CA TRP A 87 3.58 -8.75 -4.72
C TRP A 87 4.45 -7.55 -4.38
N VAL A 88 5.57 -7.78 -3.70
CA VAL A 88 6.50 -6.73 -3.29
C VAL A 88 7.90 -7.10 -3.73
N GLU A 89 8.58 -6.17 -4.41
CA GLU A 89 9.91 -6.39 -4.96
C GLU A 89 10.83 -5.17 -4.78
N PHE A 90 12.07 -5.44 -4.34
CA PHE A 90 13.12 -4.44 -4.21
C PHE A 90 14.07 -4.56 -5.40
N LEU A 91 14.15 -3.52 -6.22
CA LEU A 91 15.07 -3.50 -7.37
C LEU A 91 16.48 -3.07 -6.96
N PRO A 92 17.53 -3.82 -7.35
CA PRO A 92 18.92 -3.41 -7.16
C PRO A 92 19.41 -2.43 -8.23
N ASP A 93 18.69 -2.26 -9.34
CA ASP A 93 19.10 -1.46 -10.49
C ASP A 93 19.42 0.00 -10.11
N SER A 94 20.53 0.53 -10.62
CA SER A 94 20.90 1.94 -10.46
C SER A 94 20.07 2.91 -11.31
N SER A 95 19.25 2.39 -12.22
CA SER A 95 18.29 3.17 -13.01
C SER A 95 17.05 2.33 -13.32
N VAL A 96 15.86 2.92 -13.19
CA VAL A 96 14.60 2.23 -13.49
C VAL A 96 13.96 2.83 -14.73
N GLY A 97 14.08 2.08 -15.84
CA GLY A 97 13.57 2.43 -17.15
C GLY A 97 12.30 1.67 -17.54
N ILE A 98 11.87 1.90 -18.79
CA ILE A 98 10.69 1.26 -19.40
C ILE A 98 10.80 -0.27 -19.38
N LYS A 99 12.02 -0.80 -19.62
CA LYS A 99 12.27 -2.24 -19.71
C LYS A 99 11.96 -2.94 -18.38
N GLN A 100 12.50 -2.43 -17.27
CA GLN A 100 12.29 -2.99 -15.94
C GLN A 100 10.80 -2.95 -15.56
N MET A 101 10.16 -1.80 -15.76
CA MET A 101 8.74 -1.63 -15.41
C MET A 101 7.82 -2.53 -16.23
N ARG A 102 8.09 -2.73 -17.53
CA ARG A 102 7.32 -3.65 -18.37
C ARG A 102 7.53 -5.10 -17.96
N ALA A 103 8.77 -5.49 -17.67
CA ALA A 103 9.06 -6.84 -17.18
C ALA A 103 8.33 -7.11 -15.85
N PHE A 104 8.31 -6.14 -14.94
CA PHE A 104 7.56 -6.22 -13.69
C PHE A 104 6.05 -6.36 -13.93
N ALA A 105 5.45 -5.52 -14.78
CA ALA A 105 4.03 -5.61 -15.11
C ALA A 105 3.64 -6.97 -15.73
N GLN A 106 4.47 -7.49 -16.64
CA GLN A 106 4.28 -8.81 -17.24
C GLN A 106 4.37 -9.92 -16.20
N PHE A 107 5.31 -9.82 -15.26
CA PHE A 107 5.44 -10.77 -14.15
C PHE A 107 4.19 -10.76 -13.26
N LEU A 108 3.65 -9.59 -12.92
CA LEU A 108 2.43 -9.48 -12.12
C LEU A 108 1.24 -10.14 -12.81
N SER A 109 1.03 -9.84 -14.10
CA SER A 109 -0.07 -10.40 -14.89
C SER A 109 0.08 -11.92 -15.06
N ALA A 110 1.29 -12.41 -15.37
CA ALA A 110 1.56 -13.83 -15.53
C ALA A 110 1.31 -14.67 -14.26
N ASN A 111 1.51 -14.08 -13.08
CA ASN A 111 1.28 -14.72 -11.79
C ASN A 111 -0.06 -14.32 -11.13
N ASN A 112 -0.90 -13.56 -11.84
CA ASN A 112 -2.21 -13.11 -11.37
C ASN A 112 -2.17 -12.34 -10.04
N TYR A 113 -1.14 -11.50 -9.86
CA TYR A 113 -1.07 -10.56 -8.72
C TYR A 113 -1.91 -9.33 -9.00
N HIS A 114 -2.82 -9.00 -8.08
CA HIS A 114 -3.71 -7.87 -8.25
C HIS A 114 -2.98 -6.52 -8.04
N THR A 115 -2.01 -6.50 -7.14
CA THR A 115 -1.21 -5.29 -6.84
C THR A 115 0.26 -5.64 -6.71
N GLY A 116 1.12 -4.83 -7.31
CA GLY A 116 2.57 -4.90 -7.20
C GLY A 116 3.13 -3.63 -6.58
N ILE A 117 3.95 -3.77 -5.55
CA ILE A 117 4.72 -2.68 -4.94
C ILE A 117 6.18 -2.84 -5.39
N LEU A 118 6.68 -1.84 -6.08
CA LEU A 118 8.06 -1.76 -6.53
C LEU A 118 8.85 -0.77 -5.68
N ILE A 119 9.84 -1.25 -4.94
CA ILE A 119 10.75 -0.42 -4.15
C ILE A 119 12.03 -0.21 -4.94
N THR A 120 12.44 1.05 -5.06
CA THR A 120 13.56 1.50 -5.88
C THR A 120 14.52 2.36 -5.05
N ASN A 121 15.82 2.26 -5.30
CA ASN A 121 16.84 3.12 -4.67
C ASN A 121 16.93 4.51 -5.33
N VAL A 122 16.51 4.60 -6.60
CA VAL A 122 16.56 5.80 -7.43
C VAL A 122 15.17 6.17 -7.96
N ASN A 123 15.02 7.43 -8.38
CA ASN A 123 13.79 7.87 -9.02
C ASN A 123 13.54 7.14 -10.34
N ILE A 124 12.29 6.77 -10.56
CA ILE A 124 11.84 6.14 -11.79
C ILE A 124 11.77 7.18 -12.90
N THR A 125 12.24 6.82 -14.09
CA THR A 125 12.20 7.72 -15.25
C THR A 125 10.75 8.10 -15.61
N PRO A 126 10.45 9.35 -16.01
CA PRO A 126 9.10 9.77 -16.36
C PRO A 126 8.46 8.92 -17.47
N ALA A 127 9.27 8.38 -18.37
CA ALA A 127 8.82 7.48 -19.43
C ALA A 127 8.37 6.12 -18.89
N ALA A 128 9.05 5.58 -17.88
CA ALA A 128 8.66 4.34 -17.22
C ALA A 128 7.37 4.52 -16.39
N LEU A 129 7.17 5.68 -15.74
CA LEU A 129 5.94 5.97 -15.00
C LEU A 129 4.67 5.92 -15.88
N LYS A 130 4.79 6.18 -17.19
CA LYS A 130 3.66 6.07 -18.14
C LYS A 130 3.15 4.63 -18.33
N ILE A 131 3.92 3.62 -17.92
CA ILE A 131 3.50 2.21 -18.00
C ILE A 131 2.42 1.91 -16.96
N ILE A 132 2.50 2.50 -15.77
CA ILE A 132 1.55 2.27 -14.67
C ILE A 132 0.09 2.48 -15.11
N PRO A 133 -0.30 3.62 -15.70
CA PRO A 133 -1.67 3.79 -16.19
C PRO A 133 -1.99 2.92 -17.41
N ALA A 134 -0.99 2.52 -18.21
CA ALA A 134 -1.20 1.69 -19.40
C ALA A 134 -1.56 0.23 -19.05
N VAL A 135 -1.08 -0.28 -17.91
CA VAL A 135 -1.36 -1.65 -17.43
C VAL A 135 -2.43 -1.71 -16.34
N ALA A 136 -3.04 -0.56 -16.00
CA ALA A 136 -3.97 -0.41 -14.89
C ALA A 136 -5.26 -1.24 -15.04
N SER A 137 -5.59 -1.72 -16.25
CA SER A 137 -6.70 -2.64 -16.49
C SER A 137 -6.40 -4.08 -16.07
N GLU A 138 -5.12 -4.46 -16.03
CA GLU A 138 -4.68 -5.82 -15.71
C GLU A 138 -4.23 -5.91 -14.25
N THR A 139 -3.30 -5.05 -13.85
CA THR A 139 -2.68 -5.07 -12.53
C THR A 139 -2.41 -3.66 -12.03
N ARG A 140 -2.39 -3.50 -10.71
CA ARG A 140 -2.06 -2.22 -10.07
C ARG A 140 -0.58 -2.19 -9.73
N ILE A 141 0.11 -1.11 -10.09
CA ILE A 141 1.52 -0.92 -9.75
C ILE A 141 1.66 0.34 -8.91
N GLU A 142 2.31 0.19 -7.76
CA GLU A 142 2.71 1.27 -6.89
C GLU A 142 4.23 1.30 -6.77
N CYS A 143 4.81 2.49 -6.74
CA CYS A 143 6.25 2.65 -6.67
C CYS A 143 6.63 3.50 -5.47
N PHE A 144 7.67 3.06 -4.77
CA PHE A 144 8.25 3.77 -3.63
C PHE A 144 9.76 3.89 -3.81
N VAL A 145 10.30 5.00 -3.31
CA VAL A 145 11.73 5.18 -3.17
C VAL A 145 12.13 4.72 -1.78
N GLU A 146 13.20 3.95 -1.66
CA GLU A 146 13.70 3.39 -0.40
C GLU A 146 13.90 4.47 0.67
N GLN A 147 14.31 5.66 0.25
CA GLN A 147 14.54 6.82 1.13
C GLN A 147 13.27 7.28 1.86
N ASP A 148 12.12 7.20 1.19
CA ASP A 148 10.82 7.60 1.75
C ASP A 148 10.30 6.58 2.78
N LEU A 149 10.84 5.35 2.76
CA LEU A 149 10.41 4.23 3.59
C LEU A 149 11.31 4.01 4.82
N LEU A 150 12.32 4.85 5.05
CA LEU A 150 13.24 4.67 6.18
C LEU A 150 12.58 4.87 7.55
N VAL A 151 11.47 5.59 7.59
CA VAL A 151 10.67 5.86 8.79
C VAL A 151 9.21 5.71 8.43
N ASN A 152 8.48 4.90 9.19
CA ASN A 152 7.05 4.81 9.03
C ASN A 152 6.38 6.10 9.52
N ILE A 153 5.84 6.88 8.60
CA ILE A 153 5.20 8.16 8.88
C ILE A 153 3.93 8.01 9.73
N THR A 154 3.26 6.85 9.72
CA THR A 154 2.01 6.63 10.48
C THR A 154 2.26 6.54 11.98
N HIS A 155 3.49 6.25 12.41
CA HIS A 155 3.89 6.19 13.81
C HIS A 155 4.17 7.58 14.41
N HIS A 156 4.19 8.63 13.58
CA HIS A 156 4.47 9.97 14.05
C HIS A 156 3.30 10.52 14.88
N GLU A 157 3.59 11.20 16.00
CA GLU A 157 2.58 11.70 16.94
C GLU A 157 1.54 12.62 16.28
N LEU A 158 1.97 13.49 15.37
CA LEU A 158 1.10 14.40 14.64
C LEU A 158 0.27 13.73 13.53
N VAL A 159 0.53 12.45 13.21
CA VAL A 159 -0.21 11.72 12.18
C VAL A 159 -1.31 10.90 12.86
N PRO A 160 -2.59 11.30 12.72
CA PRO A 160 -3.70 10.56 13.31
C PRO A 160 -3.94 9.22 12.61
N THR A 161 -4.71 8.34 13.25
CA THR A 161 -5.05 7.04 12.67
C THR A 161 -6.04 7.22 11.51
N HIS A 162 -5.72 6.62 10.36
CA HIS A 162 -6.53 6.63 9.16
C HIS A 162 -7.10 5.23 8.92
N VAL A 163 -8.42 5.12 8.79
CA VAL A 163 -9.14 3.87 8.57
C VAL A 163 -9.97 4.00 7.31
N LEU A 164 -9.73 3.13 6.32
CA LEU A 164 -10.52 3.11 5.10
C LEU A 164 -11.96 2.64 5.39
N LEU A 165 -12.95 3.36 4.87
CA LEU A 165 -14.34 2.94 4.95
C LEU A 165 -14.72 1.95 3.85
N SER A 166 -15.56 0.98 4.18
CA SER A 166 -16.22 0.12 3.20
C SER A 166 -17.25 0.91 2.37
N LYS A 167 -17.77 0.29 1.30
CA LYS A 167 -18.80 0.91 0.45
C LYS A 167 -20.10 1.14 1.23
N GLU A 168 -20.46 0.22 2.12
CA GLU A 168 -21.61 0.33 3.01
C GLU A 168 -21.40 1.45 4.03
N GLU A 169 -20.24 1.47 4.69
CA GLU A 169 -19.89 2.49 5.68
C GLU A 169 -19.90 3.90 5.07
N ARG A 170 -19.37 4.04 3.85
CA ARG A 170 -19.42 5.30 3.09
C ARG A 170 -20.86 5.70 2.78
N THR A 171 -21.69 4.76 2.31
CA THR A 171 -23.10 5.05 1.97
C THR A 171 -23.88 5.47 3.22
N ALA A 172 -23.72 4.76 4.32
CA ALA A 172 -24.32 5.09 5.61
C ALA A 172 -23.86 6.45 6.13
N LEU A 173 -22.58 6.80 5.95
CA LEU A 173 -22.03 8.12 6.30
C LEU A 173 -22.74 9.24 5.53
N LEU A 174 -22.81 9.12 4.20
CA LEU A 174 -23.42 10.13 3.33
C LEU A 174 -24.92 10.29 3.65
N GLN A 175 -25.63 9.19 3.90
CA GLN A 175 -27.04 9.21 4.29
C GLN A 175 -27.25 9.88 5.65
N ARG A 176 -26.45 9.51 6.66
CA ARG A 176 -26.55 10.04 8.03
C ARG A 176 -26.39 11.55 8.07
N TYR A 177 -25.42 12.08 7.32
CA TYR A 177 -25.15 13.53 7.28
C TYR A 177 -25.87 14.25 6.14
N ARG A 178 -26.63 13.53 5.30
CA ARG A 178 -27.31 14.04 4.10
C ARG A 178 -26.36 14.82 3.19
N LEU A 179 -25.17 14.27 2.96
CA LEU A 179 -24.11 14.87 2.16
C LEU A 179 -23.97 14.19 0.80
N LYS A 180 -23.51 14.96 -0.18
CA LYS A 180 -22.94 14.45 -1.44
C LYS A 180 -21.44 14.27 -1.28
N ASP A 181 -20.85 13.36 -2.06
CA ASP A 181 -19.40 13.12 -2.05
C ASP A 181 -18.57 14.39 -2.22
N THR A 182 -19.02 15.30 -3.10
CA THR A 182 -18.31 16.55 -3.41
C THR A 182 -18.20 17.50 -2.22
N GLN A 183 -19.03 17.31 -1.18
CA GLN A 183 -19.07 18.13 0.04
C GLN A 183 -18.13 17.61 1.13
N LEU A 184 -17.58 16.41 0.98
CA LEU A 184 -16.59 15.89 1.92
C LEU A 184 -15.26 16.64 1.74
N PRO A 185 -14.55 16.94 2.85
CA PRO A 185 -13.16 17.39 2.79
C PRO A 185 -12.30 16.40 1.98
N ARG A 186 -11.27 16.89 1.31
CA ARG A 186 -10.50 16.09 0.34
C ARG A 186 -9.14 15.69 0.89
N ILE A 187 -8.65 14.53 0.45
CA ILE A 187 -7.26 14.07 0.58
C ILE A 187 -6.73 13.76 -0.82
N GLN A 188 -5.55 14.25 -1.15
CA GLN A 188 -4.95 14.06 -2.47
C GLN A 188 -4.40 12.64 -2.60
N LEU A 189 -4.45 12.05 -3.79
CA LEU A 189 -3.73 10.79 -4.08
C LEU A 189 -2.22 10.87 -3.77
N GLY A 190 -1.62 12.05 -3.94
CA GLY A 190 -0.21 12.29 -3.64
C GLY A 190 0.09 12.48 -2.15
N ASP A 191 -0.92 12.50 -1.27
CA ASP A 191 -0.72 12.60 0.17
C ASP A 191 0.09 11.38 0.68
N PRO A 192 1.09 11.56 1.57
CA PRO A 192 1.92 10.47 2.05
C PRO A 192 1.12 9.31 2.68
N VAL A 193 0.07 9.62 3.45
CA VAL A 193 -0.78 8.59 4.09
C VAL A 193 -1.71 7.95 3.07
N ALA A 194 -2.20 8.72 2.08
CA ALA A 194 -2.98 8.16 0.98
C ALA A 194 -2.16 7.16 0.16
N ARG A 195 -0.89 7.48 -0.13
CA ARG A 195 0.06 6.57 -0.78
C ARG A 195 0.37 5.35 0.08
N TYR A 196 0.60 5.55 1.38
CA TYR A 196 0.86 4.46 2.34
C TYR A 196 -0.28 3.43 2.35
N LEU A 197 -1.54 3.89 2.45
CA LEU A 197 -2.71 3.01 2.47
C LEU A 197 -3.16 2.52 1.08
N GLY A 198 -2.57 3.01 -0.01
CA GLY A 198 -3.01 2.68 -1.37
C GLY A 198 -4.43 3.19 -1.70
N LEU A 199 -4.79 4.37 -1.19
CA LEU A 199 -6.12 4.95 -1.39
C LEU A 199 -6.42 5.20 -2.88
N ARG A 200 -7.67 4.96 -3.26
CA ARG A 200 -8.19 5.13 -4.62
C ARG A 200 -9.16 6.30 -4.68
N ARG A 201 -9.26 6.92 -5.85
CA ARG A 201 -10.25 7.99 -6.09
C ARG A 201 -11.65 7.52 -5.74
N GLY A 202 -12.38 8.35 -5.01
CA GLY A 202 -13.73 8.03 -4.56
C GLY A 202 -13.82 7.22 -3.26
N GLN A 203 -12.70 6.70 -2.74
CA GLN A 203 -12.67 6.11 -1.41
C GLN A 203 -12.71 7.18 -0.33
N VAL A 204 -13.33 6.84 0.81
CA VAL A 204 -13.42 7.73 1.97
C VAL A 204 -12.63 7.14 3.11
N VAL A 205 -11.78 7.96 3.72
CA VAL A 205 -10.99 7.60 4.90
C VAL A 205 -11.56 8.28 6.14
N LYS A 206 -11.70 7.52 7.22
CA LYS A 206 -12.03 8.01 8.55
C LYS A 206 -10.74 8.31 9.30
N ILE A 207 -10.62 9.52 9.80
CA ILE A 207 -9.44 10.02 10.52
C ILE A 207 -9.83 10.19 11.98
N ILE A 208 -9.16 9.46 12.88
CA ILE A 208 -9.40 9.50 14.31
C ILE A 208 -8.22 10.21 14.97
N ARG A 209 -8.47 11.38 15.55
CA ARG A 209 -7.46 12.18 16.24
C ARG A 209 -7.83 12.42 17.70
N LYS A 210 -6.82 12.60 18.55
CA LYS A 210 -7.00 13.12 19.90
C LYS A 210 -7.44 14.59 19.79
N SER A 211 -8.45 14.96 20.58
CA SER A 211 -8.98 16.33 20.65
C SER A 211 -8.93 16.78 22.09
N GLU A 212 -8.42 17.99 22.34
CA GLU A 212 -8.38 18.57 23.68
C GLU A 212 -9.78 18.75 24.29
N THR A 213 -10.76 19.10 23.47
CA THR A 213 -12.14 19.39 23.93
C THR A 213 -13.03 18.15 23.99
N ALA A 214 -12.83 17.19 23.09
CA ALA A 214 -13.75 16.06 22.90
C ALA A 214 -13.11 14.69 23.22
N GLY A 215 -11.84 14.67 23.65
CA GLY A 215 -11.05 13.46 23.83
C GLY A 215 -10.67 12.80 22.51
N ARG A 216 -11.65 12.28 21.75
CA ARG A 216 -11.46 11.73 20.41
C ARG A 216 -12.41 12.39 19.42
N TYR A 217 -11.87 12.83 18.29
CA TYR A 217 -12.63 13.43 17.20
C TYR A 217 -12.43 12.64 15.91
N ALA A 218 -13.53 12.28 15.26
CA ALA A 218 -13.53 11.62 13.97
C ALA A 218 -13.84 12.64 12.85
N SER A 219 -13.01 12.65 11.83
CA SER A 219 -13.21 13.38 10.58
C SER A 219 -13.22 12.42 9.40
N TYR A 220 -13.77 12.83 8.26
CA TYR A 220 -13.88 12.01 7.06
C TYR A 220 -13.35 12.77 5.86
N ARG A 221 -12.54 12.11 5.03
CA ARG A 221 -11.98 12.71 3.82
C ARG A 221 -12.18 11.82 2.59
N LEU A 222 -12.57 12.43 1.48
CA LEU A 222 -12.68 11.80 0.17
C LEU A 222 -11.34 11.87 -0.57
N CYS A 223 -10.88 10.73 -1.08
CA CYS A 223 -9.67 10.67 -1.90
C CYS A 223 -9.94 11.13 -3.34
N VAL A 224 -9.12 12.06 -3.84
CA VAL A 224 -9.22 12.69 -5.16
C VAL A 224 -7.89 12.68 -5.92
#